data_AF-A0A969H7U4-F1
#
_entry.id   AF-A0A969H7U4-F1
#
_cell.length_a   1.000
_cell.length_b   1.000
_cell.length_c   1.000
_cell.angle_alpha   90.00
_cell.angle_beta   90.00
_cell.angle_gamma   90.00
#
_symmetry.space_group_name_H-M   'P 1'
#
loop_
_entity.id
_entity.type
_entity.pdbx_description
1 polymer ?
#
loop_
_entity_poly.entity_id
_entity_poly.type
_entity_poly.pdbx_seq_one_letter_code
_entity_poly.pdbx_strand_id
1 'polypeptide(L)' 'MYRPLFPMIKAQLRPGGWLVYETLTIHQTFGPDRPPARPDFLLQPQELKETFADFELLFYAESSHNQRATAQLLARKVAT' A
#
# COMPACT_ATOMS: atom_id res chain seq x y z
N MET A 1 4.37 -5.14 4.36
CA MET A 1 3.03 -5.61 4.01
C MET A 1 3.05 -7.11 3.66
N TYR A 2 2.22 -7.92 4.32
CA TYR A 2 2.04 -9.34 3.98
C TYR A 2 0.96 -9.47 2.89
N ARG A 3 1.36 -9.67 1.62
CA ARG A 3 0.48 -9.65 0.43
C ARG A 3 -0.83 -10.44 0.60
N PRO A 4 -0.85 -11.63 1.23
CA PRO A 4 -2.09 -12.39 1.43
C PRO A 4 -3.18 -11.68 2.25
N LEU A 5 -2.90 -10.56 2.91
CA LEU A 5 -3.94 -9.72 3.54
C LEU A 5 -4.74 -8.91 2.53
N PHE A 6 -4.23 -8.61 1.32
CA PHE A 6 -4.95 -7.77 0.37
C PHE A 6 -6.32 -8.36 -0.03
N PRO A 7 -6.43 -9.65 -0.43
CA PRO A 7 -7.73 -10.26 -0.71
C PRO A 7 -8.68 -10.22 0.51
N MET A 8 -8.14 -10.41 1.72
CA MET A 8 -8.94 -10.35 2.95
C MET A 8 -9.48 -8.95 3.22
N ILE A 9 -8.67 -7.91 3.05
CA ILE A 9 -9.10 -6.51 3.17
C ILE A 9 -10.22 -6.22 2.17
N LYS A 10 -10.04 -6.60 0.90
CA LYS A 10 -11.06 -6.44 -0.14
C LYS A 10 -12.37 -7.14 0.22
N ALA A 11 -12.31 -8.36 0.73
CA ALA A 11 -13.48 -9.16 1.08
C ALA A 11 -14.27 -8.56 2.26
N GLN A 12 -13.58 -7.99 3.26
CA GLN A 12 -14.20 -7.47 4.47
C GLN A 12 -14.75 -6.04 4.31
N LEU A 13 -14.32 -5.29 3.30
CA LEU A 13 -14.89 -3.98 2.99
C LEU A 13 -16.30 -4.12 2.42
N ARG A 14 -17.25 -3.40 3.03
CA ARG A 14 -18.62 -3.28 2.50
C ARG A 14 -18.62 -2.47 1.19
N PRO A 15 -19.55 -2.74 0.26
CA PRO A 15 -19.85 -1.86 -0.88
C PRO A 15 -19.94 -0.39 -0.45
N GLY A 16 -19.24 0.50 -1.16
CA GLY A 16 -19.16 1.93 -0.84
C GLY A 16 -18.24 2.29 0.34
N GLY A 17 -17.63 1.30 1.01
CA GLY A 17 -16.68 1.48 2.11
C GLY A 17 -15.34 2.06 1.66
N TRP A 18 -14.66 2.74 2.58
CA TRP A 18 -13.41 3.46 2.32
C TRP A 18 -12.21 2.67 2.84
N LEU A 19 -11.13 2.67 2.07
CA LEU A 19 -9.83 2.15 2.45
C LEU A 19 -8.83 3.30 2.47
N VAL A 20 -8.23 3.55 3.63
CA VAL A 20 -7.05 4.39 3.80
C VAL A 20 -5.88 3.45 4.13
N TYR A 21 -4.81 3.50 3.34
CA TYR A 21 -3.67 2.60 3.53
C TYR A 21 -2.34 3.31 3.23
N GLU A 22 -1.35 3.12 4.11
CA GLU A 22 0.03 3.58 3.90
C GLU A 22 0.98 2.44 4.25
N THR A 23 1.97 2.18 3.39
CA THR A 23 3.03 1.20 3.68
C THR A 23 4.34 1.59 3.02
N LEU A 24 5.44 0.99 3.49
CA LEU A 24 6.79 1.21 2.96
C LEU A 24 6.97 0.58 1.57
N THR A 25 7.79 1.21 0.74
CA THR A 25 8.19 0.72 -0.59
C THR A 25 9.63 0.25 -0.60
N ILE A 26 10.06 -0.37 -1.71
CA ILE A 26 11.46 -0.76 -1.92
C ILE A 26 12.44 0.43 -1.92
N HIS A 27 11.95 1.66 -2.07
CA HIS A 27 12.76 2.87 -2.01
C HIS A 27 13.08 3.30 -0.58
N GLN A 28 12.58 2.57 0.42
CA GLN A 28 12.87 2.83 1.82
C GLN A 28 14.38 2.69 2.06
N THR A 29 15.03 3.77 2.48
CA THR A 29 16.44 3.73 2.85
C THR A 29 16.58 3.19 4.26
N PHE A 30 17.47 2.23 4.40
CA PHE A 30 17.84 1.62 5.66
C PHE A 30 19.25 2.07 6.00
N GLY A 31 19.50 2.42 7.27
CA GLY A 31 20.84 2.75 7.72
C GLY A 31 21.80 1.57 7.52
N PRO A 32 23.12 1.82 7.40
CA PRO A 32 24.11 0.77 7.14
C PRO A 32 24.07 -0.36 8.19
N ASP A 33 23.72 -0.04 9.43
CA ASP A 33 23.62 -1.00 10.54
C ASP A 33 22.20 -1.57 10.76
N ARG A 34 21.24 -1.23 9.89
CA ARG A 34 19.83 -1.59 10.08
C ARG A 34 19.20 -2.06 8.77
N PRO A 35 19.62 -3.21 8.21
CA PRO A 35 19.00 -3.75 7.00
C PRO A 35 17.48 -3.94 7.19
N PRO A 36 16.70 -3.94 6.09
CA PRO A 36 15.28 -4.22 6.16
C PRO A 36 15.07 -5.55 6.88
N ALA A 37 14.38 -5.53 8.01
CA ALA A 37 14.13 -6.74 8.80
C ALA A 37 13.42 -7.82 7.95
N ARG A 38 12.61 -7.40 6.96
CA ARG A 38 11.97 -8.28 5.97
C ARG A 38 11.72 -7.55 4.62
N PRO A 39 12.58 -7.73 3.60
CA PRO A 39 12.43 -7.09 2.28
C PRO A 39 11.10 -7.43 1.60
N ASP A 40 10.60 -8.65 1.80
CA ASP A 40 9.31 -9.14 1.27
C ASP A 40 8.09 -8.39 1.80
N PHE A 41 8.28 -7.42 2.69
CA PHE A 41 7.24 -6.55 3.21
C PHE A 41 7.27 -5.15 2.58
N LEU A 42 8.25 -4.84 1.74
CA LEU A 42 8.32 -3.59 0.99
C LEU A 42 7.56 -3.74 -0.33
N LEU A 43 6.79 -2.73 -0.71
CA LEU A 43 6.07 -2.73 -1.98
C LEU A 43 6.94 -2.30 -3.14
N GLN A 44 6.75 -2.94 -4.29
CA GLN A 44 7.25 -2.49 -5.58
C GLN A 44 6.51 -1.20 -6.00
N PRO A 45 7.10 -0.41 -6.91
CA PRO A 45 6.42 0.75 -7.47
C PRO A 45 5.06 0.35 -8.05
N GLN A 46 4.04 1.17 -7.78
CA GLN A 46 2.65 0.99 -8.21
C GLN A 46 1.92 -0.25 -7.69
N GLU A 47 2.58 -1.13 -6.93
CA GLU A 47 1.99 -2.40 -6.49
C GLU A 47 0.70 -2.19 -5.67
N LEU A 48 0.65 -1.18 -4.80
CA LEU A 48 -0.55 -0.89 -4.01
C LEU A 48 -1.70 -0.38 -4.88
N LYS A 49 -1.41 0.48 -5.86
CA LYS A 49 -2.39 0.99 -6.82
C LYS A 49 -2.96 -0.14 -7.68
N GLU A 50 -2.10 -0.99 -8.22
CA GLU A 50 -2.49 -2.13 -9.05
C GLU A 50 -3.31 -3.15 -8.25
N THR A 51 -2.91 -3.40 -7.00
CA THR A 51 -3.63 -4.29 -6.11
C THR A 51 -5.09 -3.86 -5.91
N PHE A 52 -5.39 -2.57 -5.85
CA PHE A 52 -6.74 -2.03 -5.62
C PHE A 52 -7.31 -1.34 -6.88
N ALA A 53 -6.89 -1.74 -8.08
CA ALA A 53 -7.39 -1.16 -9.34
C ALA A 53 -8.89 -1.42 -9.61
N ASP A 54 -9.49 -2.38 -8.90
CA ASP A 54 -10.93 -2.68 -8.88
C ASP A 54 -11.74 -1.76 -7.94
N PHE A 55 -11.08 -0.82 -7.27
CA PHE A 55 -11.72 0.18 -6.41
C PHE A 55 -11.73 1.54 -7.10
N GLU A 56 -12.64 2.42 -6.69
CA GLU A 56 -12.60 3.83 -7.06
C GLU A 56 -11.43 4.49 -6.35
N LEU A 57 -10.40 4.90 -7.10
CA LEU A 57 -9.20 5.52 -6.56
C LEU A 57 -9.42 7.03 -6.35
N LEU A 58 -9.47 7.46 -5.08
CA LEU A 58 -9.68 8.86 -4.71
C LEU A 58 -8.36 9.61 -4.51
N PHE A 59 -7.32 8.90 -4.02
CA PHE A 59 -5.97 9.42 -3.90
C PHE A 59 -4.95 8.30 -4.01
N TYR A 60 -3.85 8.59 -4.69
CA TYR A 60 -2.65 7.75 -4.69
C TYR A 60 -1.40 8.60 -4.75
N ALA A 61 -0.43 8.28 -3.91
CA ALA A 61 0.89 8.88 -3.98
C ALA A 61 1.97 7.89 -3.57
N GLU A 62 3.10 7.97 -4.25
CA GLU A 62 4.36 7.41 -3.78
C GLU A 62 5.32 8.56 -3.52
N SER A 63 5.84 8.63 -2.30
CA SER A 63 6.67 9.75 -1.85
C SER A 63 7.87 9.24 -1.06
N SER A 64 8.95 10.00 -1.10
CA SER A 64 10.15 9.77 -0.30
C SER A 64 10.49 11.05 0.45
N HIS A 65 10.40 11.02 1.78
CA HIS A 65 10.67 12.18 2.65
C HIS A 65 11.29 11.73 3.97
N ASN A 66 12.31 12.45 4.46
CA ASN A 66 13.01 12.14 5.71
C ASN A 66 13.40 10.67 5.86
N GLN A 67 14.05 10.10 4.83
CA GLN A 67 14.47 8.69 4.78
C GLN A 67 13.31 7.68 4.84
N ARG A 68 12.07 8.12 4.63
CA ARG A 68 10.89 7.25 4.59
C ARG A 68 10.31 7.27 3.19
N ALA A 69 10.18 6.10 2.58
CA ALA A 69 9.55 5.95 1.27
C ALA A 69 8.27 5.11 1.39
N THR A 70 7.16 5.69 0.95
CA THR A 70 5.82 5.14 1.18
C THR A 70 4.95 5.17 -0.05
N ALA A 71 4.04 4.19 -0.16
CA ALA A 71 2.87 4.24 -1.01
C ALA A 71 1.65 4.53 -0.13
N GLN A 72 0.83 5.49 -0.54
CA GLN A 72 -0.36 5.97 0.14
C GLN A 72 -1.57 5.82 -0.78
N LEU A 73 -2.67 5.30 -0.23
CA LEU A 73 -3.88 4.99 -0.96
C LEU A 73 -5.10 5.47 -0.18
N LEU A 74 -5.97 6.24 -0.84
CA LEU A 74 -7.38 6.37 -0.48
C LEU A 74 -8.23 5.84 -1.62
N ALA A 75 -9.01 4.80 -1.34
CA ALA A 75 -9.86 4.18 -2.32
C ALA A 75 -11.22 3.84 -1.73
N ARG A 76 -12.24 3.77 -2.58
CA ARG A 76 -13.60 3.37 -2.20
C ARG A 76 -13.98 2.10 -2.93
N LYS A 77 -14.48 1.10 -2.19
CA LYS A 77 -14.97 -0.14 -2.81
C LYS A 77 -16.21 0.18 -3.63
N VAL A 78 -16.19 -0.11 -4.92
CA VAL A 78 -17.33 0.13 -5.80
C VAL A 78 -18.54 -0.67 -5.30
N ALA A 79 -19.71 -0.03 -5.28
CA ALA A 79 -20.94 -0.75 -4.99
C ALA A 79 -21.31 -1.60 -6.21
N THR A 80 -21.30 -2.92 -6.03
CA THR A 80 -21.84 -3.86 -7.02
C THR A 80 -23.34 -4.01 -6.78
#